data_AF-Q1J1B3-F1
#
_entry.id   AF-Q1J1B3-F1
#
_cell.length_a   1.000
_cell.length_b   1.000
_cell.length_c   1.000
_cell.angle_alpha   90.00
_cell.angle_beta   90.00
_cell.angle_gamma   90.00
#
_symmetry.space_group_name_H-M   'P 1'
#
loop_
_entity.id
_entity.type
_entity.pdbx_description
1 polymer ?
#
loop_
_entity_poly.entity_id
_entity_poly.type
_entity_poly.pdbx_seq_one_letter_code
_entity_poly.pdbx_strand_id
1 'polypeptide(L)' 'MPSRVFLERRNALWVRLRSLPPGTPDFEAVLEELAALTGWSRERVLAGLGLTPEEAPHPAGER' A
#
# COMPACT_ATOMS: atom_id res chain seq x y z
N MET A 1 -17.92 -9.18 -11.51
CA MET A 1 -17.42 -9.39 -10.14
C MET A 1 -15.92 -9.67 -10.20
N PRO A 2 -15.10 -9.18 -9.25
CA PRO A 2 -13.67 -9.48 -9.23
C PRO A 2 -13.43 -10.99 -9.09
N SER A 3 -12.35 -11.49 -9.68
CA SER A 3 -11.98 -12.91 -9.58
C SER A 3 -11.48 -13.25 -8.17
N ARG A 4 -11.59 -14.53 -7.78
CA ARG A 4 -11.07 -15.01 -6.49
C ARG A 4 -9.58 -14.69 -6.33
N VAL A 5 -8.79 -14.96 -7.37
CA VAL A 5 -7.34 -14.68 -7.39
C VAL A 5 -7.04 -13.20 -7.15
N PHE A 6 -7.83 -12.30 -7.73
CA PHE A 6 -7.68 -10.86 -7.49
C PHE A 6 -7.94 -10.52 -6.02
N LEU A 7 -9.00 -11.06 -5.43
CA LEU A 7 -9.35 -10.82 -4.02
C LEU A 7 -8.28 -11.37 -3.07
N GLU A 8 -7.78 -12.57 -3.34
CA GLU A 8 -6.70 -13.21 -2.57
C GLU A 8 -5.42 -12.36 -2.61
N ARG A 9 -4.99 -11.92 -3.80
CA ARG A 9 -3.79 -11.08 -3.94
C ARG A 9 -3.96 -9.73 -3.25
N ARG A 10 -5.08 -9.05 -3.45
CA ARG A 10 -5.37 -7.77 -2.79
C ARG A 10 -5.34 -7.91 -1.26
N ASN A 11 -5.97 -8.96 -0.73
CA ASN A 11 -6.01 -9.19 0.71
C ASN A 11 -4.61 -9.52 1.27
N ALA A 12 -3.80 -10.30 0.56
CA ALA A 12 -2.42 -10.58 0.95
C ALA A 12 -1.57 -9.30 1.04
N LEU A 13 -1.70 -8.40 0.05
CA LEU A 13 -1.02 -7.10 0.06
C LEU A 13 -1.47 -6.23 1.24
N TRP A 14 -2.76 -6.20 1.55
CA TRP A 14 -3.28 -5.49 2.73
C TRP A 14 -2.70 -6.02 4.04
N VAL A 15 -2.61 -7.34 4.20
CA VAL A 15 -2.02 -7.97 5.39
C VAL A 15 -0.54 -7.58 5.52
N ARG A 16 0.19 -7.61 4.41
CA ARG A 16 1.61 -7.25 4.38
C ARG A 16 1.82 -5.77 4.74
N LEU A 17 1.03 -4.86 4.16
CA LEU A 17 1.09 -3.42 4.46
C LEU A 17 0.90 -3.12 5.94
N ARG A 18 -0.09 -3.75 6.59
CA ARG A 18 -0.35 -3.55 8.02
C ARG A 18 0.74 -4.13 8.93
N SER A 19 1.58 -5.02 8.40
CA SER A 19 2.68 -5.64 9.15
C SER A 19 3.98 -4.86 9.01
N LEU A 20 4.04 -3.89 8.10
CA LEU A 20 5.23 -3.11 7.81
C LEU A 20 5.15 -1.73 8.47
N PRO A 21 6.27 -1.17 8.96
CA PRO A 21 6.26 0.18 9.48
C PRO A 21 6.02 1.18 8.34
N PRO A 22 5.10 2.15 8.51
CA PRO A 22 4.81 3.15 7.49
C PRO A 22 6.04 3.99 7.15
N GLY A 23 6.16 4.37 5.88
CA GLY A 23 7.27 5.17 5.38
C GLY A 23 8.61 4.43 5.18
N THR A 24 8.63 3.11 5.41
CA THR A 24 9.79 2.28 5.06
C THR A 24 9.80 1.96 3.56
N PRO A 25 10.97 1.66 2.96
CA PRO A 25 11.06 1.25 1.56
C PRO A 25 10.22 0.01 1.25
N ASP A 26 10.17 -0.97 2.16
CA ASP A 26 9.38 -2.19 1.98
C ASP A 26 7.87 -1.87 2.03
N PHE A 27 7.45 -0.98 2.93
CA PHE A 27 6.07 -0.50 2.98
C PHE A 27 5.67 0.20 1.68
N GLU A 28 6.52 1.09 1.15
CA GLU A 28 6.23 1.81 -0.09
C GLU A 28 6.17 0.83 -1.29
N ALA A 29 7.07 -0.15 -1.37
CA ALA A 29 7.04 -1.15 -2.43
C ALA A 29 5.72 -1.96 -2.44
N VAL A 30 5.24 -2.40 -1.27
CA VAL A 30 3.95 -3.12 -1.18
C VAL A 30 2.77 -2.17 -1.45
N LEU A 31 2.86 -0.92 -1.02
CA LEU A 31 1.85 0.11 -1.30
C LEU A 31 1.71 0.31 -2.82
N GLU A 32 2.82 0.47 -3.53
CA GLU A 32 2.85 0.63 -4.99
C GLU A 32 2.29 -0.60 -5.70
N GLU A 33 2.61 -1.81 -5.23
CA GLU A 33 2.03 -3.04 -5.79
C GLU A 33 0.51 -3.08 -5.61
N LEU A 34 0.01 -2.69 -4.42
CA LEU A 34 -1.43 -2.61 -4.16
C LEU A 34 -2.12 -1.53 -4.98
N ALA A 35 -1.49 -0.36 -5.11
CA ALA A 35 -1.95 0.75 -5.93
C ALA A 35 -2.08 0.32 -7.40
N ALA A 36 -1.04 -0.31 -7.96
CA ALA A 36 -1.04 -0.85 -9.31
C ALA A 36 -2.11 -1.93 -9.51
N LEU A 37 -2.31 -2.82 -8.53
CA LEU A 37 -3.32 -3.88 -8.61
C LEU A 37 -4.75 -3.33 -8.61
N THR A 38 -5.01 -2.28 -7.82
CA THR A 38 -6.37 -1.75 -7.60
C THR A 38 -6.71 -0.53 -8.45
N GLY A 39 -5.70 0.10 -9.07
CA GLY A 39 -5.82 1.40 -9.71
C GLY A 39 -6.03 2.55 -8.72
N TRP A 40 -5.66 2.37 -7.46
CA TRP A 40 -5.83 3.40 -6.43
C TRP A 40 -4.59 4.27 -6.30
N SER A 41 -4.79 5.56 -6.04
CA SER A 41 -3.71 6.46 -5.68
C SER A 41 -3.12 6.09 -4.31
N ARG A 42 -1.84 6.42 -4.10
CA ARG A 42 -1.15 6.25 -2.82
C ARG A 42 -1.95 6.78 -1.63
N GLU A 43 -2.46 8.00 -1.74
CA GLU A 43 -3.27 8.65 -0.71
C GLU A 43 -4.52 7.83 -0.34
N ARG A 44 -5.16 7.19 -1.32
CA ARG A 44 -6.33 6.35 -1.10
C ARG A 44 -5.97 5.05 -0.39
N VAL A 45 -4.81 4.47 -0.69
CA VAL A 45 -4.30 3.29 0.01
C VAL A 45 -3.96 3.64 1.46
N LEU A 46 -3.28 4.78 1.70
CA LEU A 46 -2.98 5.28 3.05
C LEU A 46 -4.24 5.55 3.87
N ALA A 47 -5.25 6.20 3.27
CA ALA A 47 -6.54 6.41 3.90
C ALA A 47 -7.22 5.09 4.29
N GLY A 48 -7.04 4.02 3.51
CA GLY A 48 -7.50 2.67 3.83
C GLY A 48 -6.79 2.02 5.02
N LEU A 49 -5.62 2.52 5.40
CA LEU A 49 -4.90 2.16 6.63
C LEU A 49 -5.22 3.08 7.81
N GLY A 50 -5.99 4.16 7.58
CA GLY A 50 -6.19 5.23 8.57
C GLY A 50 -4.97 6.10 8.77
N LEU A 51 -4.05 6.12 7.79
CA LEU A 51 -2.82 6.90 7.82
C LEU A 51 -2.93 8.14 6.95
N THR A 52 -2.30 9.23 7.41
CA THR A 52 -2.04 10.43 6.61
C THR A 52 -0.69 10.33 5.89
N PRO A 53 -0.46 11.13 4.82
CA PRO A 53 0.84 11.23 4.17
C PRO A 53 1.97 11.67 5.10
N GLU A 54 1.65 12.37 6.20
CA GLU A 54 2.62 12.81 7.21
C GLU A 54 3.05 11.66 8.13
N GLU A 55 2.16 10.72 8.42
CA GLU A 55 2.44 9.52 9.24
C GLU A 55 3.16 8.43 8.44
N ALA A 56 3.03 8.44 7.12
CA ALA A 56 3.74 7.56 6.20
C ALA A 56 4.54 8.41 5.19
N PRO A 57 5.61 9.10 5.65
CA PRO A 57 6.42 9.91 4.77
C PRO A 57 6.96 9.03 3.66
N HIS A 58 6.94 9.53 2.42
CA HIS A 58 7.59 8.80 1.34
C HIS A 58 9.07 8.65 1.72
N PRO A 59 9.65 7.43 1.64
CA PRO A 59 11.07 7.27 1.91
C PRO A 59 11.81 8.29 1.05
N ALA A 60 12.67 9.10 1.68
CA ALA A 60 13.42 10.12 0.97
C ALA A 60 14.31 9.42 -0.07
N GLY A 61 13.78 9.30 -1.28
CA GLY A 61 14.52 8.83 -2.44
C GLY A 61 15.51 9.92 -2.81
N GLU A 62 16.76 9.69 -2.44
CA GLU A 62 17.93 10.24 -3.13
C GLU A 62 17.70 10.01 -4.64
N ARG A 63 17.30 11.08 -5.34
CA ARG A 63 17.15 11.08 -6.80
C ARG A 63 18.50 11.19 -7.47
#